data_AF-A0AAJ2GD72-F1
#
_entry.id   AF-A0AAJ2GD72-F1
#
_cell.length_a   1.000
_cell.length_b   1.000
_cell.length_c   1.000
_cell.angle_alpha   90.00
_cell.angle_beta   90.00
_cell.angle_gamma   90.00
#
_symmetry.space_group_name_H-M   'P 1'
#
loop_
_entity.id
_entity.type
_entity.pdbx_description
1 polymer ?
#
loop_
_entity_poly.entity_id
_entity_poly.type
_entity_poly.pdbx_seq_one_letter_code
_entity_poly.pdbx_strand_id
1 'polypeptide(L)'
;MATEAALARKPAVSGGSGTEQISRRNFVQLSAHIFATAGIKMPESKKTMLEGRLRRRMRALSLPSLDAYCDYLFADGGLDVEGGHLLNAVTTNKTDFFREPAHFEYLQAVILPDLVERGVDRVRAWSAACSTGPEPYTLAMVLDDYAGRYGGPSYGILATDLDTDVLATARAGIYPAEAVEPVPAALRRYVAVSRDARRRDVRIVPALRSAIGFARLNLMDDRYPVGDPMHLIFCRNVLIYFDKPTQRKVVSQLIDCLVPGGHLFLGHSESITGHDLPLEQVANTVFKRS
;
A
#
# COMPACT_ATOMS: atom_id res chain seq x y z
N MET A 1 37.69 -22.44 -19.34
CA MET A 1 37.99 -21.12 -19.92
C MET A 1 36.81 -20.23 -19.65
N ALA A 2 37.05 -19.12 -18.94
CA ALA A 2 36.06 -18.34 -18.23
C ALA A 2 35.23 -17.42 -19.13
N THR A 3 33.95 -17.31 -18.81
CA THR A 3 32.98 -16.31 -19.26
C THR A 3 33.25 -14.98 -18.56
N GLU A 4 33.51 -13.93 -19.34
CA GLU A 4 33.78 -12.57 -18.84
C GLU A 4 32.55 -11.67 -19.04
N ALA A 5 32.23 -10.94 -17.99
CA ALA A 5 30.99 -10.21 -17.76
C ALA A 5 30.90 -8.91 -18.58
N ALA A 6 29.69 -8.59 -19.05
CA ALA A 6 29.34 -7.27 -19.54
C ALA A 6 29.32 -6.27 -18.37
N LEU A 7 30.45 -5.62 -18.11
CA LEU A 7 30.52 -4.45 -17.24
C LEU A 7 29.96 -3.24 -17.99
N ALA A 8 28.80 -2.75 -17.55
CA ALA A 8 28.32 -1.41 -17.90
C ALA A 8 29.35 -0.37 -17.43
N ARG A 9 29.81 0.48 -18.35
CA ARG A 9 30.77 1.55 -18.07
C ARG A 9 30.17 2.55 -17.08
N LYS A 10 30.73 2.63 -15.87
CA LYS A 10 30.46 3.73 -14.93
C LYS A 10 31.12 5.02 -15.46
N PRO A 11 30.42 6.16 -15.48
CA PRO A 11 31.02 7.43 -15.88
C PRO A 11 31.99 7.94 -14.81
N ALA A 12 33.07 8.59 -15.25
CA ALA A 12 34.08 9.19 -14.38
C ALA A 12 33.53 10.42 -13.65
N VAL A 13 33.74 10.51 -12.34
CA VAL A 13 33.27 11.61 -11.50
C VAL A 13 34.30 12.74 -11.52
N SER A 14 33.98 13.85 -12.20
CA SER A 14 34.69 15.13 -12.05
C SER A 14 34.03 15.95 -10.93
N GLY A 15 34.82 16.39 -9.96
CA GLY A 15 34.38 17.11 -8.75
C GLY A 15 33.84 18.52 -8.98
N GLY A 16 32.63 18.62 -9.53
CA GLY A 16 31.83 19.84 -9.54
C GLY A 16 30.81 19.83 -8.40
N SER A 17 30.52 21.01 -7.84
CA SER A 17 29.36 21.29 -7.00
C SER A 17 28.08 20.87 -7.73
N GLY A 18 27.70 19.60 -7.59
CA GLY A 18 26.53 19.03 -8.26
C GLY A 18 25.27 19.76 -7.81
N THR A 19 24.50 20.28 -8.75
CA THR A 19 23.23 20.93 -8.45
C THR A 19 22.30 19.91 -7.79
N GLU A 20 21.99 20.12 -6.50
CA GLU A 20 21.04 19.29 -5.75
C GLU A 20 19.57 19.55 -6.11
N GLN A 21 19.33 20.38 -7.11
CA GLN A 21 18.02 20.79 -7.60
C GLN A 21 17.76 20.20 -8.97
N ILE A 22 16.51 19.85 -9.23
CA ILE A 22 16.06 19.35 -10.53
C ILE A 22 15.69 20.54 -11.43
N SER A 23 16.16 20.53 -12.68
CA SER A 23 15.74 21.51 -13.67
C SER A 23 14.23 21.47 -13.92
N ARG A 24 13.62 22.60 -14.32
CA ARG A 24 12.16 22.63 -14.61
C ARG A 24 11.76 21.59 -15.65
N ARG A 25 12.57 21.41 -16.70
CA ARG A 25 12.36 20.40 -17.75
C ARG A 25 12.27 19.00 -17.15
N ASN A 26 13.27 18.61 -16.37
CA ASN A 26 13.36 17.27 -15.78
C ASN A 26 12.27 17.05 -14.72
N PHE A 27 11.88 18.08 -13.97
CA PHE A 27 10.76 17.99 -13.02
C PHE A 27 9.43 17.72 -13.72
N VAL A 28 9.16 18.40 -14.85
CA VAL A 28 7.95 18.16 -15.66
C VAL A 28 7.95 16.73 -16.19
N GLN A 29 9.08 16.25 -16.69
CA GLN A 29 9.21 14.89 -17.22
C GLN A 29 9.02 13.80 -16.15
N LEU A 30 9.67 13.95 -14.99
CA LEU A 30 9.49 13.07 -13.83
C LEU A 30 8.02 13.05 -13.37
N SER A 31 7.42 14.23 -13.22
CA SER A 31 6.03 14.38 -12.78
C SER A 31 5.07 13.69 -13.75
N ALA A 32 5.27 13.85 -15.06
CA ALA A 32 4.47 13.18 -16.07
C ALA A 32 4.63 11.65 -16.02
N HIS A 33 5.85 11.15 -15.87
CA HIS A 33 6.12 9.71 -15.77
C HIS A 33 5.50 9.08 -14.51
N ILE A 34 5.66 9.74 -13.35
CA ILE A 34 5.09 9.28 -12.08
C ILE A 34 3.55 9.25 -12.15
N PHE A 35 2.95 10.29 -12.75
CA PHE A 35 1.50 10.34 -12.93
C PHE A 35 1.02 9.24 -13.88
N ALA A 36 1.67 9.04 -15.02
CA ALA A 36 1.29 8.01 -15.98
C ALA A 36 1.40 6.59 -15.40
N THR A 37 2.43 6.35 -14.58
CA THR A 37 2.73 5.01 -14.06
C THR A 37 1.94 4.69 -12.79
N ALA A 38 1.82 5.64 -11.86
CA ALA A 38 1.29 5.41 -10.52
C ALA A 38 0.10 6.31 -10.16
N GLY A 39 -0.35 7.19 -11.06
CA GLY A 39 -1.48 8.12 -10.80
C GLY A 39 -1.17 9.24 -9.82
N ILE A 40 0.04 9.27 -9.25
CA ILE A 40 0.43 10.21 -8.19
C ILE A 40 0.70 11.59 -8.80
N LYS A 41 -0.06 12.58 -8.37
CA LYS A 41 0.17 13.98 -8.75
C LYS A 41 1.40 14.57 -8.05
N MET A 42 2.24 15.20 -8.86
CA MET A 42 3.45 15.88 -8.44
C MET A 42 3.42 17.37 -8.87
N PRO A 43 2.60 18.22 -8.21
CA PRO A 43 2.59 19.65 -8.48
C PRO A 43 3.92 20.30 -8.07
N GLU A 44 4.20 21.50 -8.58
CA GLU A 44 5.45 22.25 -8.28
C GLU A 44 5.71 22.40 -6.77
N SER A 45 4.65 22.55 -5.96
CA SER A 45 4.76 22.62 -4.49
C SER A 45 5.38 21.36 -3.85
N LYS A 46 5.39 20.23 -4.55
CA LYS A 46 6.02 18.98 -4.11
C LYS A 46 7.44 18.78 -4.63
N LYS A 47 7.98 19.70 -5.43
CA LYS A 47 9.32 19.57 -6.04
C LYS A 47 10.41 19.33 -5.00
N THR A 48 10.48 20.15 -3.95
CA THR A 48 11.50 20.00 -2.89
C THR A 48 11.42 18.66 -2.17
N MET A 49 10.19 18.15 -1.96
CA MET A 49 9.98 16.82 -1.37
C MET A 49 10.50 15.72 -2.30
N LEU A 50 10.19 15.81 -3.59
CA LEU A 50 10.68 14.88 -4.60
C LEU A 50 12.22 14.88 -4.65
N GLU A 51 12.85 16.05 -4.73
CA GLU A 51 14.31 16.19 -4.71
C GLU A 51 14.92 15.51 -3.47
N GLY A 52 14.36 15.76 -2.28
CA GLY A 52 14.84 15.14 -1.04
C GLY A 52 14.81 13.61 -1.05
N ARG A 53 13.76 13.01 -1.65
CA ARG A 53 13.63 11.55 -1.80
C ARG A 53 14.59 11.00 -2.86
N LEU A 54 14.71 11.67 -4.00
CA LEU A 54 15.56 11.23 -5.10
C LEU A 54 17.06 11.37 -4.80
N ARG A 55 17.46 12.27 -3.90
CA ARG A 55 18.87 12.39 -3.47
C ARG A 55 19.44 11.07 -2.93
N ARG A 56 18.63 10.25 -2.26
CA ARG A 56 19.07 8.92 -1.79
C ARG A 56 19.37 7.99 -2.97
N ARG A 57 18.53 8.01 -4.00
CA ARG A 57 18.69 7.20 -5.22
C ARG A 57 19.88 7.64 -6.06
N MET A 58 20.01 8.95 -6.30
CA MET A 58 21.17 9.56 -6.94
C MET A 58 22.49 9.12 -6.29
N ARG A 59 22.58 9.18 -4.95
CA ARG A 59 23.77 8.72 -4.21
C ARG A 59 24.00 7.22 -4.34
N ALA A 60 22.95 6.40 -4.27
CA ALA A 60 23.05 4.95 -4.42
C ALA A 60 23.65 4.55 -5.79
N LEU A 61 23.33 5.32 -6.85
CA LEU A 61 23.87 5.13 -8.19
C LEU A 61 25.19 5.87 -8.46
N SER A 62 25.71 6.61 -7.46
CA SER A 62 26.92 7.44 -7.59
C SER A 62 26.83 8.48 -8.73
N LEU A 63 25.63 9.02 -8.96
CA LEU A 63 25.41 10.05 -9.99
C LEU A 63 25.70 11.45 -9.43
N PRO A 64 26.24 12.36 -10.27
CA PRO A 64 26.78 13.64 -9.79
C PRO A 64 25.70 14.70 -9.48
N SER A 65 24.48 14.53 -9.98
CA SER A 65 23.37 15.47 -9.77
C SER A 65 22.01 14.80 -9.96
N LEU A 66 20.94 15.47 -9.51
CA LEU A 66 19.58 14.99 -9.77
C LEU A 66 19.19 15.09 -11.24
N ASP A 67 19.74 16.06 -11.98
CA ASP A 67 19.55 16.12 -13.44
C ASP A 67 20.23 14.93 -14.13
N ALA A 68 21.44 14.52 -13.69
CA ALA A 68 22.09 13.31 -14.21
C ALA A 68 21.31 12.04 -13.88
N TYR A 69 20.61 12.00 -12.74
CA TYR A 69 19.66 10.93 -12.44
C TYR A 69 18.47 10.91 -13.41
N CYS A 70 17.94 12.08 -13.80
CA CYS A 70 16.86 12.16 -14.78
C CYS A 70 17.33 11.74 -16.18
N ASP A 71 18.51 12.18 -16.60
CA ASP A 71 19.09 11.78 -17.89
C ASP A 71 19.32 10.27 -17.93
N TYR A 72 19.85 9.68 -16.85
CA TYR A 72 19.98 8.23 -16.72
C TYR A 72 18.64 7.51 -16.88
N LEU A 73 17.59 7.99 -16.22
CA LEU A 73 16.26 7.38 -16.30
C LEU A 73 15.69 7.42 -17.74
N PHE A 74 15.71 8.60 -18.36
CA PHE A 74 14.91 8.86 -19.56
C PHE A 74 15.69 8.85 -20.88
N ALA A 75 17.00 9.06 -20.85
CA ALA A 75 17.86 9.06 -22.04
C ALA A 75 18.69 7.77 -22.15
N ASP A 76 19.16 7.23 -21.03
CA ASP A 76 20.09 6.10 -21.01
C ASP A 76 19.41 4.74 -20.76
N GLY A 77 18.07 4.68 -20.79
CA GLY A 77 17.31 3.45 -20.58
C GLY A 77 17.26 2.96 -19.13
N GLY A 78 17.60 3.83 -18.16
CA GLY A 78 17.65 3.46 -16.75
C GLY A 78 16.30 3.12 -16.11
N LEU A 79 15.18 3.43 -16.76
CA LEU A 79 13.83 3.16 -16.25
C LEU A 79 13.54 1.68 -15.97
N ASP A 80 14.08 0.75 -16.77
CA ASP A 80 13.82 -0.68 -16.58
C ASP A 80 14.40 -1.21 -15.26
N VAL A 81 15.51 -0.62 -14.82
CA VAL A 81 16.22 -1.00 -13.59
C VAL A 81 15.76 -0.16 -12.40
N GLU A 82 15.60 1.14 -12.61
CA GLU A 82 15.41 2.11 -11.52
C GLU A 82 13.95 2.55 -11.35
N GLY A 83 13.06 2.23 -12.30
CA GLY A 83 11.65 2.63 -12.25
C GLY A 83 10.94 2.19 -10.97
N GLY A 84 11.17 0.96 -10.51
CA GLY A 84 10.63 0.47 -9.23
C GLY A 84 11.11 1.30 -8.04
N HIS A 85 12.39 1.65 -8.00
CA HIS A 85 12.97 2.47 -6.94
C HIS A 85 12.50 3.92 -6.99
N LEU A 86 12.29 4.47 -8.19
CA LEU A 86 11.65 5.77 -8.37
C LEU A 86 10.25 5.76 -7.74
N LEU A 87 9.44 4.73 -8.02
CA LEU A 87 8.10 4.61 -7.47
C LEU A 87 8.12 4.51 -5.93
N ASN A 88 8.94 3.64 -5.35
CA ASN A 88 9.09 3.53 -3.89
C ASN A 88 9.53 4.86 -3.24
N ALA A 89 10.33 5.66 -3.96
CA ALA A 89 10.78 6.95 -3.43
C ALA A 89 9.64 7.98 -3.35
N VAL A 90 8.61 7.90 -4.21
CA VAL A 90 7.57 8.94 -4.36
C VAL A 90 6.25 8.59 -3.69
N THR A 91 6.04 7.34 -3.30
CA THR A 91 4.89 6.90 -2.49
C THR A 91 4.89 7.55 -1.11
N THR A 92 3.70 7.74 -0.52
CA THR A 92 3.56 8.29 0.84
C THR A 92 2.86 7.27 1.71
N ASN A 93 3.58 6.75 2.68
CA ASN A 93 3.27 5.45 3.30
C ASN A 93 2.79 5.57 4.76
N LYS A 94 2.11 6.67 5.14
CA LYS A 94 1.64 6.84 6.53
C LYS A 94 0.44 5.94 6.80
N THR A 95 0.63 5.01 7.73
CA THR A 95 -0.38 4.07 8.21
C THR A 95 -0.14 3.76 9.68
N ASP A 96 -1.20 3.40 10.40
CA ASP A 96 -1.19 3.14 11.84
C ASP A 96 -2.12 1.96 12.13
N PHE A 97 -1.79 1.18 13.18
CA PHE A 97 -2.69 0.13 13.65
C PHE A 97 -4.01 0.74 14.11
N PHE A 98 -5.13 0.10 13.78
CA PHE A 98 -6.48 0.57 14.15
C PHE A 98 -6.80 2.00 13.68
N ARG A 99 -6.18 2.46 12.58
CA ARG A 99 -6.60 3.68 11.90
C ARG A 99 -8.06 3.56 11.47
N GLU A 100 -8.85 4.60 11.74
CA GLU A 100 -10.30 4.63 11.44
C GLU A 100 -11.06 3.49 12.16
N PRO A 101 -11.03 3.44 13.51
CA PRO A 101 -11.51 2.29 14.29
C PRO A 101 -12.99 1.96 14.06
N ALA A 102 -13.81 2.96 13.75
CA ALA A 102 -15.24 2.80 13.42
C ALA A 102 -15.49 1.81 12.26
N HIS A 103 -14.56 1.66 11.31
CA HIS A 103 -14.67 0.65 10.25
C HIS A 103 -14.63 -0.78 10.81
N PHE A 104 -13.72 -1.03 11.77
CA PHE A 104 -13.56 -2.33 12.38
C PHE A 104 -14.69 -2.64 13.38
N GLU A 105 -15.20 -1.61 14.07
CA GLU A 105 -16.39 -1.71 14.90
C GLU A 105 -17.62 -2.11 14.06
N TYR A 106 -17.83 -1.44 12.91
CA TYR A 106 -18.92 -1.77 11.99
C TYR A 106 -18.74 -3.17 11.38
N LEU A 107 -17.52 -3.54 10.99
CA LEU A 107 -17.19 -4.88 10.52
C LEU A 107 -17.62 -5.94 11.55
N GLN A 108 -17.24 -5.75 12.81
CA GLN A 108 -17.51 -6.70 13.88
C GLN A 108 -18.99 -6.78 14.26
N ALA A 109 -19.67 -5.62 14.34
CA ALA A 109 -21.03 -5.54 14.84
C ALA A 109 -22.10 -5.86 13.78
N VAL A 110 -21.81 -5.63 12.50
CA VAL A 110 -22.81 -5.71 11.42
C VAL A 110 -22.41 -6.71 10.35
N ILE A 111 -21.22 -6.55 9.75
CA ILE A 111 -20.86 -7.31 8.55
C ILE A 111 -20.55 -8.78 8.90
N LEU A 112 -19.77 -9.05 9.95
CA LEU A 112 -19.40 -10.42 10.31
C LEU A 112 -20.61 -11.28 10.71
N PRO A 113 -21.56 -10.79 11.53
CA PRO A 113 -22.82 -11.50 11.77
C PRO A 113 -23.62 -11.80 10.50
N ASP A 114 -23.77 -10.84 9.58
CA ASP A 114 -24.46 -11.04 8.28
C ASP A 114 -23.79 -12.15 7.46
N LEU A 115 -22.45 -12.15 7.39
CA LEU A 115 -21.71 -13.19 6.65
C LEU A 115 -21.92 -14.57 7.26
N VAL A 116 -21.96 -14.69 8.59
CA VAL A 116 -22.26 -15.94 9.29
C VAL A 116 -23.68 -16.41 8.99
N GLU A 117 -24.68 -15.52 9.08
CA GLU A 117 -26.09 -15.86 8.80
C GLU A 117 -26.29 -16.32 7.36
N ARG A 118 -25.55 -15.74 6.42
CA ARG A 118 -25.52 -16.14 5.00
C ARG A 118 -24.77 -17.44 4.73
N GLY A 119 -24.19 -18.09 5.76
CA GLY A 119 -23.46 -19.34 5.62
C GLY A 119 -22.12 -19.21 4.91
N VAL A 120 -21.46 -18.05 5.02
CA VAL A 120 -20.09 -17.88 4.50
C VAL A 120 -19.13 -18.63 5.41
N ASP A 121 -18.47 -19.67 4.90
CA ASP A 121 -17.48 -20.47 5.64
C ASP A 121 -16.08 -19.84 5.67
N ARG A 122 -15.77 -18.99 4.68
CA ARG A 122 -14.47 -18.32 4.54
C ARG A 122 -14.58 -16.89 4.03
N VAL A 123 -14.17 -15.94 4.86
CA VAL A 123 -14.02 -14.54 4.49
C VAL A 123 -12.74 -14.34 3.67
N ARG A 124 -12.91 -13.74 2.51
CA ARG A 124 -11.80 -13.25 1.67
C ARG A 124 -11.76 -11.75 1.76
N ALA A 125 -10.65 -11.20 2.22
CA ALA A 125 -10.48 -9.76 2.32
C ALA A 125 -9.28 -9.29 1.51
N TRP A 126 -9.33 -8.05 1.08
CA TRP A 126 -8.23 -7.39 0.40
C TRP A 126 -7.94 -6.02 1.02
N SER A 127 -6.72 -5.82 1.51
CA SER A 127 -6.17 -4.49 1.83
C SER A 127 -5.37 -3.99 0.62
N ALA A 128 -5.99 -3.08 -0.13
CA ALA A 128 -5.44 -2.43 -1.31
C ALA A 128 -4.72 -1.12 -0.90
N ALA A 129 -3.42 -1.04 -1.16
CA ALA A 129 -2.48 -0.04 -0.63
C ALA A 129 -2.17 -0.24 0.87
N CYS A 130 -1.71 -1.44 1.23
CA CYS A 130 -1.51 -1.85 2.62
C CYS A 130 -0.33 -1.17 3.33
N SER A 131 0.52 -0.44 2.59
CA SER A 131 1.73 0.21 3.08
C SER A 131 2.60 -0.78 3.89
N THR A 132 3.08 -0.39 5.07
CA THR A 132 3.94 -1.20 5.95
C THR A 132 3.20 -2.30 6.70
N GLY A 133 1.90 -2.53 6.44
CA GLY A 133 1.13 -3.66 6.95
C GLY A 133 0.23 -3.47 8.19
N PRO A 134 0.20 -2.34 8.93
CA PRO A 134 -0.74 -2.19 10.05
C PRO A 134 -2.21 -2.48 9.72
N GLU A 135 -2.71 -2.04 8.56
CA GLU A 135 -4.10 -2.28 8.15
C GLU A 135 -4.45 -3.78 8.00
N PRO A 136 -3.75 -4.58 7.17
CA PRO A 136 -4.08 -5.99 7.03
C PRO A 136 -3.86 -6.76 8.33
N TYR A 137 -2.92 -6.34 9.20
CA TYR A 137 -2.77 -6.95 10.53
C TYR A 137 -3.90 -6.59 11.49
N THR A 138 -4.38 -5.34 11.50
CA THR A 138 -5.57 -4.97 12.26
C THR A 138 -6.78 -5.77 11.79
N LEU A 139 -6.97 -5.89 10.47
CA LEU A 139 -8.05 -6.70 9.92
C LEU A 139 -7.94 -8.17 10.34
N ALA A 140 -6.73 -8.76 10.28
CA ALA A 140 -6.49 -10.12 10.75
C ALA A 140 -6.83 -10.29 12.24
N MET A 141 -6.42 -9.35 13.10
CA MET A 141 -6.72 -9.39 14.53
C MET A 141 -8.24 -9.39 14.79
N VAL A 142 -8.99 -8.56 14.06
CA VAL A 142 -10.46 -8.43 14.21
C VAL A 142 -11.16 -9.71 13.73
N LEU A 143 -10.77 -10.24 12.57
CA LEU A 143 -11.34 -11.47 12.02
C LEU A 143 -11.04 -12.69 12.91
N ASP A 144 -9.80 -12.81 13.39
CA ASP A 144 -9.38 -13.92 14.26
C ASP A 144 -10.05 -13.88 15.63
N ASP A 145 -10.16 -12.70 16.24
CA ASP A 145 -10.84 -12.52 17.52
C ASP A 145 -12.33 -12.81 17.41
N TYR A 146 -12.98 -12.41 16.32
CA TYR A 146 -14.38 -12.75 16.07
C TYR A 146 -14.57 -14.27 15.90
N ALA A 147 -13.76 -14.91 15.04
CA ALA A 147 -13.84 -16.35 14.82
C ALA A 147 -13.62 -17.14 16.12
N GLY A 148 -12.64 -16.75 16.93
CA GLY A 148 -12.34 -17.41 18.21
C GLY A 148 -13.42 -17.24 19.29
N ARG A 149 -14.19 -16.15 19.26
CA ARG A 149 -15.26 -15.88 20.25
C ARG A 149 -16.62 -16.47 19.86
N TYR A 150 -16.94 -16.43 18.57
CA TYR A 150 -18.30 -16.71 18.08
C TYR A 150 -18.39 -17.94 17.17
N GLY A 151 -17.27 -18.62 16.87
CA GLY A 151 -17.25 -19.76 15.95
C GLY A 151 -17.50 -19.35 14.49
N GLY A 152 -17.07 -18.14 14.12
CA GLY A 152 -17.27 -17.55 12.79
C GLY A 152 -16.37 -18.12 11.69
N PRO A 153 -16.48 -17.59 10.45
CA PRO A 153 -15.74 -18.10 9.30
C PRO A 153 -14.24 -18.07 9.47
N SER A 154 -13.56 -19.00 8.79
CA SER A 154 -12.14 -18.87 8.51
C SER A 154 -11.87 -17.61 7.66
N TYR A 155 -10.62 -17.16 7.56
CA TYR A 155 -10.30 -15.99 6.75
C TYR A 155 -9.01 -16.11 5.94
N GLY A 156 -8.91 -15.31 4.89
CA GLY A 156 -7.68 -15.05 4.16
C GLY A 156 -7.65 -13.60 3.71
N ILE A 157 -6.49 -12.97 3.84
CA ILE A 157 -6.31 -11.56 3.48
C ILE A 157 -5.26 -11.48 2.38
N LEU A 158 -5.60 -10.84 1.28
CA LEU A 158 -4.64 -10.33 0.31
C LEU A 158 -4.26 -8.91 0.74
N ALA A 159 -2.98 -8.60 0.80
CA ALA A 159 -2.46 -7.27 1.10
C ALA A 159 -1.54 -6.84 -0.04
N THR A 160 -1.88 -5.75 -0.72
CA THR A 160 -1.12 -5.28 -1.87
C THR A 160 -0.68 -3.85 -1.73
N ASP A 161 0.51 -3.56 -2.27
CA ASP A 161 1.00 -2.19 -2.42
C ASP A 161 1.81 -2.06 -3.71
N LEU A 162 1.99 -0.83 -4.16
CA LEU A 162 2.89 -0.50 -5.26
C LEU A 162 4.35 -0.57 -4.80
N ASP A 163 4.60 -0.15 -3.55
CA ASP A 163 5.92 0.03 -2.96
C ASP A 163 6.43 -1.29 -2.36
N THR A 164 7.55 -1.77 -2.90
CA THR A 164 8.12 -3.06 -2.49
C THR A 164 8.83 -2.99 -1.14
N ASP A 165 9.33 -1.82 -0.74
CA ASP A 165 10.09 -1.65 0.50
C ASP A 165 9.15 -1.70 1.71
N VAL A 166 7.95 -1.11 1.58
CA VAL A 166 6.92 -1.21 2.62
C VAL A 166 6.30 -2.61 2.66
N LEU A 167 6.14 -3.28 1.52
CA LEU A 167 5.71 -4.68 1.49
C LEU A 167 6.70 -5.61 2.21
N ALA A 168 8.01 -5.38 2.08
CA ALA A 168 9.02 -6.14 2.82
C ALA A 168 8.85 -5.93 4.34
N THR A 169 8.59 -4.71 4.77
CA THR A 169 8.28 -4.37 6.17
C THR A 169 7.01 -5.08 6.64
N ALA A 170 5.94 -5.04 5.84
CA ALA A 170 4.67 -5.68 6.13
C ALA A 170 4.83 -7.20 6.29
N ARG A 171 5.55 -7.86 5.38
CA ARG A 171 5.84 -9.30 5.44
C ARG A 171 6.64 -9.68 6.69
N ALA A 172 7.60 -8.86 7.10
CA ALA A 172 8.38 -9.11 8.31
C ALA A 172 7.48 -9.07 9.56
N GLY A 173 6.53 -8.14 9.57
CA GLY A 173 5.56 -7.92 10.64
C GLY A 173 6.23 -7.47 11.95
N ILE A 174 7.37 -6.77 11.83
CA ILE A 174 8.17 -6.26 12.96
C ILE A 174 7.98 -4.75 13.01
N TYR A 175 7.62 -4.23 14.17
CA TYR A 175 7.28 -2.82 14.37
C TYR A 175 7.92 -2.30 15.66
N PRO A 176 8.19 -0.99 15.77
CA PRO A 176 8.54 -0.42 17.06
C PRO A 176 7.34 -0.52 18.02
N ALA A 177 7.58 -0.64 19.32
CA ALA A 177 6.53 -0.87 20.32
C ALA A 177 5.45 0.23 20.32
N GLU A 178 5.83 1.49 20.07
CA GLU A 178 4.90 2.61 19.98
C GLU A 178 3.89 2.47 18.82
N ALA A 179 4.27 1.82 17.70
CA ALA A 179 3.38 1.70 16.55
C ALA A 179 2.16 0.81 16.84
N VAL A 180 2.26 -0.10 17.80
CA VAL A 180 1.16 -0.98 18.24
C VAL A 180 0.44 -0.46 19.48
N GLU A 181 0.75 0.74 19.98
CA GLU A 181 0.02 1.36 21.08
C GLU A 181 -1.50 1.41 20.85
N PRO A 182 -2.00 1.75 19.65
CA PRO A 182 -3.44 1.75 19.36
C PRO A 182 -4.10 0.37 19.42
N VAL A 183 -3.34 -0.74 19.45
CA VAL A 183 -3.91 -2.10 19.52
C VAL A 183 -4.64 -2.28 20.85
N PRO A 184 -5.95 -2.58 20.84
CA PRO A 184 -6.74 -2.77 22.06
C PRO A 184 -6.16 -3.87 22.97
N ALA A 185 -6.30 -3.71 24.29
CA ALA A 185 -5.76 -4.62 25.29
C ALA A 185 -6.16 -6.09 25.04
N ALA A 186 -7.43 -6.33 24.69
CA ALA A 186 -7.95 -7.66 24.37
C ALA A 186 -7.21 -8.34 23.20
N LEU A 187 -6.64 -7.56 22.27
CA LEU A 187 -5.97 -8.05 21.06
C LEU A 187 -4.45 -8.07 21.21
N ARG A 188 -3.89 -7.68 22.37
CA ARG A 188 -2.43 -7.66 22.60
C ARG A 188 -1.78 -9.04 22.54
N ARG A 189 -2.55 -10.12 22.71
CA ARG A 189 -2.09 -11.50 22.48
C ARG A 189 -1.56 -11.75 21.07
N TYR A 190 -1.93 -10.94 20.09
CA TYR A 190 -1.45 -11.01 18.71
C TYR A 190 -0.13 -10.26 18.47
N VAL A 191 0.41 -9.60 19.49
CA VAL A 191 1.65 -8.85 19.45
C VAL A 191 2.66 -9.54 20.36
N ALA A 192 3.66 -10.20 19.76
CA ALA A 192 4.75 -10.82 20.49
C ALA A 192 5.83 -9.79 20.84
N VAL A 193 6.26 -9.79 22.11
CA VAL A 193 7.40 -9.00 22.58
C VAL A 193 8.67 -9.86 22.48
N SER A 194 9.79 -9.22 22.12
CA SER A 194 11.10 -9.88 22.10
C SER A 194 11.47 -10.41 23.48
N ARG A 195 12.10 -11.59 23.53
CA ARG A 195 12.72 -12.11 24.76
C ARG A 195 14.02 -11.41 25.12
N ASP A 196 14.69 -10.78 24.14
CA ASP A 196 15.85 -9.93 24.38
C ASP A 196 15.37 -8.55 24.84
N ALA A 197 15.62 -8.23 26.11
CA ALA A 197 15.22 -6.98 26.75
C ALA A 197 15.85 -5.71 26.12
N ARG A 198 16.90 -5.87 25.30
CA ARG A 198 17.51 -4.75 24.56
C ARG A 198 16.73 -4.38 23.30
N ARG A 199 15.88 -5.28 22.81
CA ARG A 199 15.04 -5.01 21.65
C ARG A 199 13.77 -4.29 22.09
N ARG A 200 13.49 -3.19 21.40
CA ARG A 200 12.29 -2.36 21.59
C ARG A 200 11.25 -2.61 20.51
N ASP A 201 11.52 -3.54 19.61
CA ASP A 201 10.58 -3.97 18.58
C ASP A 201 9.64 -5.06 19.09
N VAL A 202 8.47 -5.11 18.46
CA VAL A 202 7.47 -6.15 18.62
C VAL A 202 7.26 -6.83 17.29
N ARG A 203 6.64 -8.01 17.32
CA ARG A 203 6.32 -8.75 16.10
C ARG A 203 4.91 -9.30 16.14
N ILE A 204 4.19 -9.21 15.02
CA ILE A 204 2.89 -9.87 14.90
C ILE A 204 3.05 -11.38 14.92
N VAL A 205 2.18 -12.07 15.65
CA VAL A 205 2.27 -13.53 15.85
C VAL A 205 2.20 -14.31 14.53
N PRO A 206 2.85 -15.49 14.44
CA PRO A 206 2.86 -16.28 13.21
C PRO A 206 1.48 -16.61 12.65
N ALA A 207 0.49 -16.91 13.51
CA ALA A 207 -0.86 -17.31 13.10
C ALA A 207 -1.55 -16.25 12.22
N LEU A 208 -1.48 -14.97 12.61
CA LEU A 208 -2.01 -13.88 11.78
C LEU A 208 -1.19 -13.69 10.52
N ARG A 209 0.15 -13.75 10.62
CA ARG A 209 1.04 -13.57 9.45
C ARG A 209 0.79 -14.63 8.38
N SER A 210 0.49 -15.87 8.76
CA SER A 210 0.19 -16.95 7.80
C SER A 210 -1.15 -16.79 7.08
N ALA A 211 -2.08 -15.98 7.63
CA ALA A 211 -3.37 -15.72 7.01
C ALA A 211 -3.32 -14.57 5.98
N ILE A 212 -2.18 -13.89 5.84
CA ILE A 212 -2.00 -12.72 4.96
C ILE A 212 -1.04 -13.06 3.82
N GLY A 213 -1.55 -13.04 2.59
CA GLY A 213 -0.74 -13.04 1.38
C GLY A 213 -0.35 -11.62 1.00
N PHE A 214 0.94 -11.36 0.83
CA PHE A 214 1.41 -10.06 0.34
C PHE A 214 1.76 -10.16 -1.16
N ALA A 215 1.42 -9.15 -1.94
CA ALA A 215 1.75 -9.06 -3.36
C ALA A 215 1.97 -7.61 -3.79
N ARG A 216 2.75 -7.40 -4.85
CA ARG A 216 2.84 -6.08 -5.49
C ARG A 216 1.67 -5.92 -6.44
N LEU A 217 0.97 -4.80 -6.38
CA LEU A 217 -0.09 -4.45 -7.32
C LEU A 217 -0.13 -2.94 -7.51
N ASN A 218 -0.31 -2.49 -8.74
CA ASN A 218 -0.52 -1.09 -9.06
C ASN A 218 -2.00 -0.84 -9.37
N LEU A 219 -2.64 0.06 -8.63
CA LEU A 219 -4.05 0.41 -8.85
C LEU A 219 -4.28 1.11 -10.20
N MET A 220 -3.23 1.55 -10.89
CA MET A 220 -3.34 2.09 -12.24
C MET A 220 -3.48 1.01 -13.31
N ASP A 221 -3.12 -0.24 -13.00
CA ASP A 221 -3.17 -1.35 -13.94
C ASP A 221 -4.61 -1.58 -14.44
N ASP A 222 -4.73 -2.13 -15.65
CA ASP A 222 -6.03 -2.35 -16.30
C ASP A 222 -6.79 -3.56 -15.76
N ARG A 223 -6.13 -4.42 -14.98
CA ARG A 223 -6.72 -5.61 -14.35
C ARG A 223 -6.05 -5.90 -13.02
N TYR A 224 -6.82 -6.41 -12.08
CA TYR A 224 -6.33 -6.84 -10.78
C TYR A 224 -6.34 -8.38 -10.68
N PRO A 225 -5.18 -9.06 -10.75
CA PRO A 225 -5.08 -10.51 -10.70
C PRO A 225 -5.18 -11.03 -9.25
N VAL A 226 -6.30 -10.73 -8.58
CA VAL A 226 -6.50 -11.02 -7.14
C VAL A 226 -7.21 -12.36 -6.88
N GLY A 227 -7.46 -13.14 -7.93
CA GLY A 227 -8.14 -14.43 -7.87
C GLY A 227 -9.64 -14.28 -7.68
N ASP A 228 -10.27 -15.23 -6.97
CA ASP A 228 -11.72 -15.17 -6.74
C ASP A 228 -12.16 -13.90 -5.99
N PRO A 229 -13.43 -13.49 -6.16
CA PRO A 229 -13.96 -12.27 -5.57
C PRO A 229 -13.84 -12.20 -4.04
N MET A 230 -13.78 -10.96 -3.56
CA MET A 230 -13.57 -10.60 -2.16
C MET A 230 -14.91 -10.31 -1.48
N HIS A 231 -15.01 -10.67 -0.20
CA HIS A 231 -16.11 -10.25 0.67
C HIS A 231 -15.89 -8.83 1.21
N LEU A 232 -14.62 -8.49 1.47
CA LEU A 232 -14.20 -7.22 2.03
C LEU A 232 -13.06 -6.63 1.19
N ILE A 233 -13.14 -5.36 0.81
CA ILE A 233 -12.04 -4.62 0.23
C ILE A 233 -11.82 -3.35 1.05
N PHE A 234 -10.62 -3.17 1.58
CA PHE A 234 -10.15 -1.94 2.20
C PHE A 234 -9.26 -1.23 1.19
N CYS A 235 -9.64 -0.01 0.80
CA CYS A 235 -8.87 0.84 -0.10
C CYS A 235 -8.86 2.26 0.48
N ARG A 236 -8.16 2.44 1.60
CA ARG A 236 -8.27 3.64 2.43
C ARG A 236 -7.06 4.56 2.26
N ASN A 237 -7.34 5.86 2.18
CA ASN A 237 -6.34 6.94 2.16
C ASN A 237 -5.32 6.85 1.01
N VAL A 238 -5.73 6.27 -0.13
CA VAL A 238 -4.93 6.14 -1.37
C VAL A 238 -5.58 6.88 -2.54
N LEU A 239 -6.91 6.92 -2.63
CA LEU A 239 -7.65 7.58 -3.70
C LEU A 239 -7.40 9.10 -3.70
N ILE A 240 -7.06 9.68 -2.54
CA ILE A 240 -6.67 11.09 -2.40
C ILE A 240 -5.47 11.50 -3.28
N TYR A 241 -4.67 10.55 -3.77
CA TYR A 241 -3.54 10.83 -4.65
C TYR A 241 -3.91 10.92 -6.13
N PHE A 242 -5.09 10.41 -6.49
CA PHE A 242 -5.58 10.29 -7.86
C PHE A 242 -6.48 11.46 -8.26
N ASP A 243 -6.62 11.70 -9.57
CA ASP A 243 -7.68 12.59 -10.08
C ASP A 243 -9.04 11.88 -10.14
N LYS A 244 -10.12 12.64 -10.32
CA LYS A 244 -11.49 12.09 -10.34
C LYS A 244 -11.69 10.99 -11.40
N PRO A 245 -11.20 11.12 -12.65
CA PRO A 245 -11.27 10.02 -13.62
C PRO A 245 -10.57 8.76 -13.15
N THR A 246 -9.37 8.88 -12.58
CA THR A 246 -8.60 7.74 -12.07
C THR A 246 -9.28 7.13 -10.85
N GLN A 247 -9.78 7.93 -9.91
CA GLN A 247 -10.57 7.43 -8.77
C GLN A 247 -11.76 6.60 -9.25
N ARG A 248 -12.51 7.08 -10.26
CA ARG A 248 -13.61 6.33 -10.85
C ARG A 248 -13.15 5.00 -11.44
N LYS A 249 -12.07 5.00 -12.23
CA LYS A 249 -11.50 3.77 -12.82
C LYS A 249 -11.12 2.76 -11.72
N VAL A 250 -10.37 3.22 -10.72
CA VAL A 250 -9.89 2.37 -9.61
C VAL A 250 -11.06 1.78 -8.85
N VAL A 251 -12.01 2.61 -8.41
CA VAL A 251 -13.18 2.14 -7.64
C VAL A 251 -14.02 1.17 -8.45
N SER A 252 -14.22 1.41 -9.75
CA SER A 252 -14.96 0.47 -10.62
C SER A 252 -14.29 -0.90 -10.66
N GLN A 253 -12.97 -0.96 -10.85
CA GLN A 253 -12.23 -2.23 -10.84
C GLN A 253 -12.22 -2.92 -9.47
N LEU A 254 -12.22 -2.15 -8.37
CA LEU A 254 -12.36 -2.72 -7.02
C LEU A 254 -13.74 -3.36 -6.83
N ILE A 255 -14.81 -2.70 -7.32
CA ILE A 255 -16.17 -3.24 -7.28
C ILE A 255 -16.25 -4.55 -8.07
N ASP A 256 -15.61 -4.64 -9.23
CA ASP A 256 -15.57 -5.87 -10.04
C ASP A 256 -14.94 -7.04 -9.27
N CYS A 257 -14.06 -6.75 -8.31
CA CYS A 257 -13.43 -7.73 -7.43
C CYS A 257 -14.28 -8.09 -6.19
N LEU A 258 -15.43 -7.48 -5.95
CA LEU A 258 -16.32 -7.81 -4.83
C LEU A 258 -17.34 -8.89 -5.19
N VAL A 259 -17.72 -9.75 -4.24
CA VAL A 259 -18.96 -10.53 -4.36
C VAL A 259 -20.19 -9.61 -4.30
N PRO A 260 -21.35 -10.01 -4.86
CA PRO A 260 -22.62 -9.36 -4.54
C PRO A 260 -22.86 -9.35 -3.02
N GLY A 261 -23.23 -8.18 -2.49
CA GLY A 261 -23.33 -7.93 -1.05
C GLY A 261 -21.98 -7.82 -0.32
N GLY A 262 -20.86 -7.78 -1.03
CA GLY A 262 -19.53 -7.50 -0.48
C GLY A 262 -19.34 -6.02 -0.13
N HIS A 263 -18.35 -5.72 0.71
CA HIS A 263 -18.17 -4.38 1.28
C HIS A 263 -16.85 -3.73 0.86
N LEU A 264 -16.92 -2.45 0.46
CA LEU A 264 -15.79 -1.57 0.18
C LEU A 264 -15.66 -0.53 1.30
N PHE A 265 -14.45 -0.42 1.86
CA PHE A 265 -14.08 0.57 2.87
C PHE A 265 -13.13 1.59 2.26
N LEU A 266 -13.52 2.87 2.32
CA LEU A 266 -12.70 4.00 1.90
C LEU A 266 -12.29 4.83 3.12
N GLY A 267 -11.26 5.66 2.99
CA GLY A 267 -10.80 6.54 4.05
C GLY A 267 -11.71 7.75 4.27
N HIS A 268 -11.69 8.35 5.46
CA HIS A 268 -12.58 9.49 5.82
C HIS A 268 -12.61 10.67 4.85
N SER A 269 -11.50 10.95 4.15
CA SER A 269 -11.40 12.08 3.21
C SER A 269 -11.75 11.69 1.78
N GLU A 270 -12.15 10.44 1.55
CA GLU A 270 -12.43 9.87 0.24
C GLU A 270 -13.95 9.77 0.06
N SER A 271 -14.41 10.25 -1.09
CA SER A 271 -15.82 10.24 -1.43
C SER A 271 -15.97 9.71 -2.85
N ILE A 272 -16.95 8.83 -3.03
CA ILE A 272 -17.39 8.34 -4.33
C ILE A 272 -18.73 8.97 -4.74
N THR A 273 -19.14 10.04 -4.06
CA THR A 273 -20.39 10.74 -4.35
C THR A 273 -20.35 11.33 -5.76
N GLY A 274 -21.39 11.07 -6.56
CA GLY A 274 -21.49 11.52 -7.95
C GLY A 274 -20.94 10.54 -8.99
N HIS A 275 -20.45 9.38 -8.56
CA HIS A 275 -20.16 8.27 -9.46
C HIS A 275 -21.38 7.34 -9.51
N ASP A 276 -21.95 7.15 -10.70
CA ASP A 276 -22.97 6.13 -10.96
C ASP A 276 -22.31 4.74 -10.89
N LEU A 277 -22.30 4.17 -9.68
CA LEU A 277 -21.66 2.91 -9.32
C LEU A 277 -22.68 2.04 -8.56
N PRO A 278 -22.62 0.71 -8.70
CA PRO A 278 -23.54 -0.21 -8.00
C PRO A 278 -23.12 -0.41 -6.54
N LEU A 279 -23.10 0.70 -5.79
CA LEU A 279 -22.71 0.75 -4.38
C LEU A 279 -23.76 1.51 -3.57
N GLU A 280 -24.22 0.89 -2.49
CA GLU A 280 -25.05 1.50 -1.47
C GLU A 280 -24.16 1.92 -0.29
N GLN A 281 -24.27 3.15 0.18
CA GLN A 281 -23.56 3.57 1.39
C GLN A 281 -24.29 3.07 2.64
N VAL A 282 -23.65 2.17 3.40
CA VAL A 282 -24.26 1.51 4.58
C VAL A 282 -23.71 1.99 5.92
N ALA A 283 -22.56 2.67 5.90
CA ALA A 283 -22.03 3.44 7.03
C ALA A 283 -21.09 4.55 6.52
N ASN A 284 -20.52 5.35 7.44
CA ASN A 284 -19.58 6.39 7.04
C ASN A 284 -18.40 5.78 6.28
N THR A 285 -18.23 6.15 5.00
CA THR A 285 -17.18 5.61 4.10
C THR A 285 -17.14 4.08 3.95
N VAL A 286 -18.27 3.41 4.22
CA VAL A 286 -18.46 1.96 3.98
C VAL A 286 -19.60 1.76 3.00
N PHE A 287 -19.35 0.98 1.96
CA PHE A 287 -20.26 0.76 0.85
C PHE A 287 -20.48 -0.72 0.61
N LYS A 288 -21.71 -1.11 0.28
CA LYS A 288 -22.10 -2.48 -0.06
C LYS A 288 -22.39 -2.58 -1.56
N ARG A 289 -21.81 -3.58 -2.22
CA ARG A 289 -22.11 -3.91 -3.62
C ARG A 289 -23.54 -4.48 -3.71
N SER A 290 -24.37 -3.89 -4.56
CA SER A 290 -25.72 -4.39 -4.85
C SER A 290 -25.72 -5.70 -5.64
#